data_AF-A0AAJ2D499-F1
#
_entry.id   AF-A0AAJ2D499-F1
#
_cell.length_a   1.000
_cell.length_b   1.000
_cell.length_c   1.000
_cell.angle_alpha   90.00
_cell.angle_beta   90.00
_cell.angle_gamma   90.00
#
_symmetry.space_group_name_H-M   'P 1'
#
loop_
_entity.id
_entity.type
_entity.pdbx_description
1 polymer ?
#
loop_
_entity_poly.entity_id
_entity_poly.type
_entity_poly.pdbx_seq_one_letter_code
_entity_poly.pdbx_strand_id
1 'polypeptide(L)'
;MALKKIVIQSIEKEIDNYAKKMEKIIKEEAHVKTGALRDSITIEKESDGSRLIGVDVAKLKSDPRNVGGLDYSIPYYKGHSGYTIRPRKAKALSWVGKDGKRHFAKSVYIPPHAGDPFLKRAVLRRPKL
;
A
#
# COMPACT_ATOMS: atom_id res chain seq x y z
N MET A 1 -22.02 -36.71 -3.39
CA MET A 1 -21.93 -35.24 -3.59
C MET A 1 -21.65 -34.44 -2.32
N ALA A 2 -22.15 -34.84 -1.14
CA ALA A 2 -21.91 -34.11 0.11
C ALA A 2 -20.42 -34.04 0.54
N LEU A 3 -19.68 -35.14 0.44
CA LEU A 3 -18.27 -35.20 0.84
C LEU A 3 -17.38 -34.22 0.04
N LYS A 4 -17.57 -34.15 -1.28
CA LYS A 4 -16.84 -33.22 -2.15
C LYS A 4 -17.05 -31.76 -1.73
N LYS A 5 -18.29 -31.40 -1.39
CA LYS A 5 -18.63 -30.04 -0.93
C LYS A 5 -17.98 -29.72 0.40
N ILE A 6 -17.98 -30.66 1.35
CA ILE A 6 -17.35 -30.51 2.67
C ILE A 6 -15.84 -30.30 2.53
N VAL A 7 -15.17 -31.12 1.71
CA VAL A 7 -13.72 -31.01 1.48
C VAL A 7 -13.35 -29.67 0.84
N ILE A 8 -14.09 -29.24 -0.19
CA ILE A 8 -13.86 -27.92 -0.83
C ILE A 8 -14.00 -26.79 0.20
N GLN A 9 -15.07 -26.80 1.00
CA GLN A 9 -15.29 -25.78 2.03
C GLN A 9 -14.18 -25.76 3.08
N SER A 10 -13.64 -26.92 3.45
CA SER A 10 -12.52 -27.02 4.39
C SER A 10 -11.25 -26.41 3.81
N ILE A 11 -10.93 -26.73 2.55
CA ILE A 11 -9.75 -26.19 1.85
C ILE A 11 -9.89 -24.68 1.67
N GLU A 12 -11.05 -24.18 1.27
CA GLU A 12 -11.29 -22.72 1.14
C GLU A 12 -11.05 -22.01 2.48
N LYS A 13 -11.49 -22.60 3.59
CA LYS A 13 -11.28 -22.03 4.93
C LYS A 13 -9.80 -22.01 5.32
N GLU A 14 -9.03 -23.03 4.95
CA GLU A 14 -7.57 -23.05 5.16
C GLU A 14 -6.86 -21.98 4.33
N ILE A 15 -7.24 -21.84 3.06
CA ILE A 15 -6.72 -20.79 2.17
C ILE A 15 -7.03 -19.40 2.73
N ASP A 16 -8.27 -19.16 3.18
CA ASP A 16 -8.67 -17.88 3.76
C ASP A 16 -7.91 -17.59 5.06
N ASN A 17 -7.66 -18.60 5.89
CA ASN A 17 -6.85 -18.47 7.10
C ASN A 17 -5.38 -18.15 6.77
N TYR A 18 -4.82 -18.81 5.75
CA TYR A 18 -3.47 -18.52 5.27
C TYR A 18 -3.38 -17.08 4.74
N ALA A 19 -4.36 -16.66 3.95
CA ALA A 19 -4.42 -15.32 3.39
C ALA A 19 -4.49 -14.25 4.50
N LYS A 20 -5.32 -14.45 5.52
CA LYS A 20 -5.39 -13.55 6.70
C LYS A 20 -4.06 -13.46 7.45
N LYS A 21 -3.34 -14.58 7.61
CA LYS A 21 -2.00 -14.57 8.24
C LYS A 21 -1.01 -13.78 7.39
N MET A 22 -1.03 -13.97 6.07
CA MET A 22 -0.17 -13.22 5.15
C MET A 22 -0.49 -11.73 5.14
N GLU A 23 -1.77 -11.35 5.10
CA GLU A 23 -2.21 -9.95 5.21
C GLU A 23 -1.67 -9.30 6.48
N LYS A 24 -1.77 -9.99 7.63
CA LYS A 24 -1.21 -9.53 8.90
C LYS A 24 0.29 -9.29 8.81
N ILE A 25 1.05 -10.24 8.28
CA ILE A 25 2.51 -10.13 8.13
C ILE A 25 2.87 -8.94 7.22
N ILE A 26 2.17 -8.76 6.10
CA ILE A 26 2.42 -7.65 5.18
C ILE A 26 2.14 -6.31 5.89
N LYS A 27 1.07 -6.23 6.68
CA LYS A 27 0.74 -5.04 7.49
C LYS A 27 1.77 -4.74 8.57
N GLU A 28 2.39 -5.76 9.16
CA GLU A 28 3.48 -5.60 10.15
C GLU A 28 4.77 -5.12 9.49
N GLU A 29 5.07 -5.57 8.27
CA GLU A 29 6.29 -5.20 7.53
C GLU A 29 6.21 -3.80 6.92
N ALA A 30 5.00 -3.31 6.63
CA ALA A 30 4.77 -1.98 6.09
C ALA A 30 5.03 -0.91 7.17
N HIS A 31 6.00 -0.02 6.96
CA HIS A 31 6.30 0.99 7.96
C HIS A 31 5.16 2.03 8.11
N VAL A 32 4.94 2.44 9.36
CA VAL A 32 3.77 3.21 9.78
C VAL A 32 4.16 4.66 10.02
N LYS A 33 3.85 5.52 9.04
CA LYS A 33 3.90 6.97 9.20
C LYS A 33 2.55 7.55 9.63
N THR A 34 1.52 7.33 8.81
CA THR A 34 0.13 7.71 9.10
C THR A 34 -0.80 6.50 9.28
N GLY A 35 -0.36 5.32 8.83
CA GLY A 35 -1.16 4.10 8.80
C GLY A 35 -1.99 3.90 7.52
N ALA A 36 -2.16 4.92 6.67
CA ALA A 36 -2.99 4.81 5.45
C ALA A 36 -2.54 3.67 4.52
N LEU A 37 -1.23 3.55 4.26
CA LEU A 37 -0.69 2.46 3.43
C LEU A 37 -0.98 1.10 4.07
N ARG A 38 -0.74 0.96 5.38
CA ARG A 38 -0.97 -0.28 6.12
C ARG A 38 -2.44 -0.70 6.04
N ASP A 39 -3.34 0.25 6.28
CA ASP A 39 -4.78 -0.02 6.37
C ASP A 39 -5.41 -0.22 4.97
N SER A 40 -4.72 0.24 3.91
CA SER A 40 -5.05 -0.04 2.51
C SER A 40 -4.66 -1.44 2.04
N ILE A 41 -3.88 -2.20 2.82
CA ILE A 41 -3.61 -3.60 2.47
C ILE A 41 -4.87 -4.43 2.71
N THR A 42 -5.32 -5.13 1.68
CA THR A 42 -6.54 -5.94 1.68
C THR A 42 -6.32 -7.29 0.99
N ILE A 43 -7.31 -8.17 1.14
CA ILE A 43 -7.40 -9.45 0.45
C ILE A 43 -8.53 -9.35 -0.56
N GLU A 44 -8.25 -9.70 -1.81
CA GLU A 44 -9.24 -9.83 -2.87
C GLU A 44 -9.44 -11.31 -3.21
N LYS A 45 -10.71 -11.74 -3.28
CA LYS A 45 -11.10 -13.10 -3.69
C LYS A 45 -11.49 -13.06 -5.16
N GLU A 46 -10.71 -13.78 -5.97
CA GLU A 46 -11.00 -13.95 -7.38
C GLU A 46 -12.05 -15.05 -7.61
N SER A 47 -12.66 -15.01 -8.80
CA SER A 47 -13.68 -15.97 -9.22
C SER A 47 -13.14 -17.41 -9.33
N ASP A 48 -11.85 -17.57 -9.60
CA ASP A 48 -11.15 -18.86 -9.68
C ASP A 48 -10.79 -19.44 -8.30
N GLY A 49 -11.12 -18.74 -7.21
CA GLY A 49 -10.82 -19.16 -5.85
C GLY A 49 -9.44 -18.76 -5.36
N SER A 50 -8.63 -18.04 -6.15
CA SER A 50 -7.37 -17.46 -5.69
C SER A 50 -7.60 -16.28 -4.73
N ARG A 51 -6.56 -15.93 -3.96
CA ARG A 51 -6.55 -14.80 -3.03
C ARG A 51 -5.38 -13.90 -3.37
N LEU A 52 -5.66 -12.66 -3.75
CA LEU A 52 -4.65 -11.64 -3.95
C LEU A 52 -4.53 -10.81 -2.69
N ILE A 53 -3.30 -10.52 -2.27
CA ILE A 53 -3.03 -9.70 -1.10
C ILE A 53 -2.09 -8.58 -1.53
N GLY A 54 -2.53 -7.35 -1.34
CA GLY A 54 -1.83 -6.20 -1.87
C GLY A 54 -2.43 -4.90 -1.39
N VAL A 55 -1.96 -3.81 -1.99
CA VAL A 55 -2.45 -2.47 -1.70
C VAL A 55 -3.70 -2.20 -2.53
N ASP A 56 -4.83 -1.96 -1.87
CA ASP A 56 -6.01 -1.40 -2.49
C ASP A 56 -5.77 0.09 -2.76
N VAL A 57 -5.49 0.38 -4.03
CA VAL A 57 -5.18 1.74 -4.50
C VAL A 57 -6.37 2.68 -4.32
N ALA A 58 -7.60 2.21 -4.48
CA ALA A 58 -8.78 3.05 -4.30
C ALA A 58 -8.91 3.46 -2.84
N LYS A 59 -8.80 2.49 -1.93
CA LYS A 59 -8.82 2.73 -0.48
C LYS A 59 -7.70 3.65 -0.04
N LEU A 60 -6.48 3.46 -0.56
CA LEU A 60 -5.33 4.31 -0.26
C LEU A 60 -5.56 5.77 -0.69
N LYS A 61 -6.12 5.99 -1.88
CA LYS A 61 -6.40 7.33 -2.40
C LYS A 61 -7.54 8.03 -1.65
N SER A 62 -8.54 7.27 -1.21
CA SER A 62 -9.67 7.82 -0.46
C SER A 62 -9.36 8.08 1.02
N ASP A 63 -8.26 7.55 1.55
CA ASP A 63 -7.92 7.69 2.97
C ASP A 63 -7.66 9.17 3.32
N PRO A 64 -8.38 9.77 4.30
CA PRO A 64 -8.18 11.17 4.67
C PRO A 64 -6.76 11.52 5.12
N ARG A 65 -5.99 10.53 5.58
CA ARG A 65 -4.59 10.71 5.99
C ARG A 65 -3.65 10.76 4.79
N ASN A 66 -4.11 10.36 3.60
CA ASN A 66 -3.44 10.56 2.32
C ASN A 66 -3.88 11.90 1.71
N VAL A 67 -3.33 13.00 2.22
CA VAL A 67 -3.65 14.36 1.78
C VAL A 67 -3.45 14.56 0.27
N GLY A 68 -2.57 13.78 -0.36
CA GLY A 68 -2.34 13.85 -1.80
C GLY A 68 -3.43 13.18 -2.63
N GLY A 69 -4.19 12.23 -2.08
CA GLY A 69 -5.11 11.41 -2.87
C GLY A 69 -4.41 10.62 -3.98
N LEU A 70 -3.12 10.32 -3.81
CA LEU A 70 -2.26 9.67 -4.81
C LEU A 70 -1.90 8.25 -4.39
N ASP A 71 -1.63 7.41 -5.37
CA ASP A 71 -0.98 6.13 -5.10
C ASP A 71 0.52 6.35 -4.87
N TYR A 72 0.92 6.32 -3.61
CA TYR A 72 2.32 6.41 -3.22
C TYR A 72 2.94 5.04 -2.89
N SER A 73 2.19 3.94 -3.05
CA SER A 73 2.66 2.60 -2.67
C SER A 73 3.85 2.12 -3.52
N ILE A 74 3.82 2.38 -4.83
CA ILE A 74 4.91 2.03 -5.76
C ILE A 74 6.21 2.78 -5.46
N PRO A 75 6.22 4.13 -5.41
CA PRO A 75 7.46 4.86 -5.10
C PRO A 75 7.94 4.58 -3.68
N TYR A 76 7.04 4.20 -2.76
CA TYR A 76 7.44 3.74 -1.43
C TYR A 76 8.17 2.40 -1.49
N TYR A 77 7.64 1.43 -2.22
CA TYR A 77 8.23 0.09 -2.36
C TYR A 77 9.52 0.07 -3.17
N LYS A 78 9.56 0.78 -4.31
CA LYS A 78 10.70 0.79 -5.24
C LYS A 78 11.73 1.89 -4.92
N GLY A 79 11.32 2.91 -4.16
CA GLY A 79 12.09 4.14 -4.04
C GLY A 79 11.92 5.03 -5.27
N HIS A 80 12.64 6.14 -5.27
CA HIS A 80 12.71 7.03 -6.42
C HIS A 80 14.05 7.76 -6.49
N SER A 81 14.46 8.12 -7.69
CA SER A 81 15.59 9.04 -7.92
C SER A 81 15.22 10.45 -7.43
N GLY A 82 16.21 11.29 -7.19
CA GLY A 82 15.95 12.71 -6.91
C GLY A 82 15.28 13.35 -8.13
N TYR A 83 14.29 14.22 -7.90
CA TYR A 83 13.62 14.94 -8.98
C TYR A 83 13.17 16.32 -8.52
N THR A 84 13.01 17.23 -9.47
CA THR A 84 12.53 18.60 -9.20
C THR A 84 11.10 18.76 -9.70
N ILE A 85 10.20 19.18 -8.81
CA ILE A 85 8.83 19.54 -9.17
C ILE A 85 8.80 21.02 -9.55
N ARG A 86 8.13 21.34 -10.66
CA ARG A 86 7.91 22.71 -11.13
C ARG A 86 6.42 22.92 -11.47
N PRO A 87 5.88 24.12 -11.26
CA PRO A 87 4.51 24.42 -11.65
C PRO A 87 4.41 24.42 -13.18
N ARG A 88 3.39 23.73 -13.74
CA ARG A 88 3.23 23.62 -15.21
C ARG A 88 2.59 24.87 -15.83
N LYS A 89 1.48 25.35 -15.23
CA LYS A 89 0.68 26.47 -15.73
C LYS A 89 0.55 27.64 -14.73
N ALA A 90 1.14 27.50 -13.55
CA ALA A 90 1.06 28.48 -12.47
C ALA A 90 2.42 29.17 -12.26
N LYS A 91 2.41 30.36 -11.63
CA LYS A 91 3.64 31.11 -11.32
C LYS A 91 4.48 30.49 -10.21
N ALA A 92 3.86 29.72 -9.32
CA ALA A 92 4.51 29.03 -8.20
C ALA A 92 3.72 27.78 -7.80
N LEU A 93 4.41 26.81 -7.21
CA LEU A 93 3.82 25.78 -6.37
C LEU A 93 3.29 26.43 -5.10
N SER A 94 2.19 25.90 -4.55
CA SER A 94 1.57 26.40 -3.32
C SER A 94 1.10 25.23 -2.46
N TRP A 95 1.45 25.20 -1.19
CA TRP A 95 0.96 24.20 -0.23
C TRP A 95 0.84 24.78 1.18
N VAL A 96 0.07 24.14 2.04
CA VAL A 96 0.01 24.48 3.48
C VAL A 96 1.06 23.65 4.20
N GLY A 97 1.97 24.33 4.90
CA GLY A 97 3.01 23.69 5.69
C GLY A 97 2.46 23.15 7.02
N LYS A 98 3.29 22.37 7.72
CA LYS A 98 2.96 21.90 9.08
C LYS A 98 2.81 23.04 10.10
N ASP A 99 3.34 24.21 9.78
CA ASP A 99 3.22 25.46 10.53
C ASP A 99 1.87 26.18 10.29
N GLY A 100 0.98 25.61 9.49
CA GLY A 100 -0.31 26.20 9.11
C GLY A 100 -0.20 27.36 8.12
N LYS A 101 1.01 27.74 7.70
CA LYS A 101 1.23 28.83 6.74
C LYS A 101 1.19 28.30 5.32
N ARG A 102 0.79 29.16 4.38
CA ARG A 102 0.85 28.85 2.94
C ARG A 102 2.24 29.20 2.41
N HIS A 103 2.92 28.20 1.86
CA HIS A 103 4.25 28.31 1.27
C HIS A 103 4.16 28.38 -0.26
N PHE A 104 5.05 29.16 -0.87
CA PHE A 104 5.15 29.29 -2.32
C PHE A 104 6.57 29.03 -2.80
N ALA A 105 6.74 28.30 -3.90
CA ALA A 105 8.06 28.04 -4.49
C ALA A 105 8.01 27.94 -6.01
N LYS A 106 9.07 28.42 -6.69
CA LYS A 106 9.22 28.25 -8.15
C LYS A 106 9.54 26.79 -8.52
N SER A 107 10.23 26.08 -7.62
CA SER A 107 10.53 24.67 -7.74
C SER A 107 10.80 24.05 -6.38
N VAL A 108 10.55 22.75 -6.25
CA VAL A 108 10.91 21.97 -5.05
C VAL A 108 11.74 20.78 -5.50
N TYR A 109 12.93 20.63 -4.93
CA TYR A 109 13.75 19.43 -5.10
C TYR A 109 13.32 18.37 -4.10
N ILE A 110 13.00 17.18 -4.59
CA ILE A 110 12.74 16.00 -3.78
C ILE A 110 14.01 15.13 -3.83
N PRO A 111 14.68 14.90 -2.69
CA PRO A 111 15.90 14.09 -2.66
C PRO A 111 15.60 12.63 -3.00
N PRO A 112 16.58 11.86 -3.51
CA PRO A 112 16.41 10.43 -3.74
C PRO A 112 16.08 9.70 -2.42
N HIS A 113 15.30 8.64 -2.53
CA HIS A 113 14.96 7.79 -1.40
C HIS A 113 15.02 6.31 -1.83
N ALA A 114 15.65 5.48 -1.00
CA ALA A 114 15.70 4.04 -1.21
C ALA A 114 14.33 3.41 -0.96
N GLY A 115 13.91 2.47 -1.79
CA GLY A 115 12.64 1.79 -1.58
C GLY A 115 12.60 0.99 -0.28
N ASP A 116 11.42 0.83 0.28
CA ASP A 116 11.15 -0.07 1.39
C ASP A 116 10.43 -1.34 0.89
N PRO A 117 11.14 -2.43 0.57
CA PRO A 117 10.56 -3.61 -0.06
C PRO A 117 9.82 -4.51 0.94
N PHE A 118 8.82 -3.97 1.65
CA PHE A 118 8.08 -4.66 2.72
C PHE A 118 7.41 -5.97 2.26
N LEU A 119 6.92 -6.03 1.02
CA LEU A 119 6.36 -7.28 0.46
C LEU A 119 7.41 -8.39 0.36
N LYS A 120 8.67 -8.07 0.02
CA LYS A 120 9.73 -9.09 -0.04
C LYS A 120 10.00 -9.66 1.35
N ARG A 121 10.07 -8.80 2.37
CA ARG A 121 10.26 -9.24 3.76
C ARG A 121 9.07 -10.07 4.26
N ALA A 122 7.86 -9.67 3.90
CA ALA A 122 6.65 -10.41 4.26
C ALA A 122 6.62 -11.82 3.66
N VAL A 123 7.05 -11.98 2.39
CA VAL A 123 7.16 -13.29 1.74
C VAL A 123 8.18 -14.19 2.44
N LEU A 124 9.28 -13.63 2.93
CA LEU A 124 10.27 -14.38 3.71
C LEU A 124 9.72 -14.87 5.07
N ARG A 125 8.76 -14.12 5.64
CA ARG A 125 8.07 -14.45 6.90
C ARG A 125 6.81 -15.29 6.71
N ARG A 126 6.53 -15.78 5.49
CA ARG A 126 5.28 -16.48 5.19
C ARG A 126 5.03 -17.66 6.13
N PRO A 127 3.77 -17.94 6.53
CA PRO A 127 3.45 -19.12 7.32
C PRO A 127 3.88 -20.37 6.56
N LYS A 128 4.41 -21.35 7.29
CA LYS A 128 4.63 -22.70 6.76
C LYS A 128 3.27 -23.37 6.59
N LEU A 129 3.13 -24.08 5.47
CA LEU A 129 2.00 -24.98 5.21
C LEU A 129 2.22 -26.29 5.95
#